data_AF-A0AA88S3M9-F1
#
_entry.id   AF-A0AA88S3M9-F1
#
_cell.length_a   1.000
_cell.length_b   1.000
_cell.length_c   1.000
_cell.angle_alpha   90.00
_cell.angle_beta   90.00
_cell.angle_gamma   90.00
#
_symmetry.space_group_name_H-M   'P 1'
#
loop_
_entity.id
_entity.type
_entity.pdbx_description
1 polymer ?
#
loop_
_entity_poly.entity_id
_entity_poly.type
_entity_poly.pdbx_seq_one_letter_code
_entity_poly.pdbx_strand_id
1 'polypeptide(L)'
;MRALYDFSEESVASADVLPGNISPSQESLKALIYRTGIYLAPIHASLPVAHSIFSSLLPYKLNFTEVSRNRCLGSAVEVALAIIQGPSAEMSRGVVKRSGGNSRIIVCAGGPNTYGPRSVPHSFSHPNYPHMDKTALKWMENLGREAHRRNTVVDFLCAGTCPVRVPVLQPLAKASGGLLILHDDFGEAFGVNLQRASTRAAGSHGLLEIRYSDKIFVTQVIDPREEAHADSHETFKNDSSVSVQMLSVEETQSFALSMETRVDIKSDRVYFQFAIQYSNVYQADISRVITVRMPTVDSVPAYLESVHDEVTAVPMDALALRRP
;
A
#
# COMPACT_ATOMS: atom_id res chain seq x y z
N MET A 1 -15.15 19.72 -5.99
CA MET A 1 -13.96 20.55 -5.75
C MET A 1 -13.08 19.83 -4.73
N ARG A 2 -11.77 20.07 -4.75
CA ARG A 2 -10.82 19.55 -3.75
C ARG A 2 -10.10 20.74 -3.13
N ALA A 3 -9.89 20.72 -1.82
CA ALA A 3 -9.25 21.81 -1.08
C ALA A 3 -7.89 21.32 -0.56
N LEU A 4 -6.87 22.17 -0.68
CA LEU A 4 -5.53 21.96 -0.18
C LEU A 4 -5.27 23.00 0.88
N TYR A 5 -5.15 22.56 2.13
CA TYR A 5 -4.95 23.48 3.24
C TYR A 5 -3.51 23.99 3.27
N ASP A 6 -3.36 25.29 3.45
CA ASP A 6 -2.09 25.97 3.62
C ASP A 6 -1.77 26.11 5.11
N PHE A 7 -0.55 25.71 5.50
CA PHE A 7 -0.05 25.80 6.87
C PHE A 7 0.78 27.07 7.12
N SER A 8 0.86 27.99 6.16
CA SER A 8 1.62 29.24 6.27
C SER A 8 1.02 30.24 7.27
N GLU A 9 -0.30 30.23 7.46
CA GLU A 9 -1.01 31.16 8.33
C GLU A 9 -1.28 30.55 9.73
N GLU A 10 -0.83 31.24 10.80
CA GLU A 10 -0.90 30.71 12.17
C GLU A 10 -2.32 30.74 12.78
N SER A 11 -3.20 31.64 12.33
CA SER A 11 -4.48 31.93 12.97
C SER A 11 -5.72 31.68 12.10
N VAL A 12 -5.55 31.45 10.80
CA VAL A 12 -6.67 31.27 9.86
C VAL A 12 -6.42 30.01 9.04
N ALA A 13 -7.44 29.16 8.93
CA ALA A 13 -7.41 28.02 8.02
C ALA A 13 -7.67 28.52 6.59
N SER A 14 -6.63 28.61 5.78
CA SER A 14 -6.72 28.94 4.35
C SER A 14 -6.55 27.68 3.50
N ALA A 15 -7.19 27.66 2.32
CA ALA A 15 -7.08 26.52 1.42
C ALA A 15 -7.17 26.94 -0.05
N ASP A 16 -6.28 26.38 -0.87
CA ASP A 16 -6.35 26.49 -2.32
C ASP A 16 -7.31 25.44 -2.89
N VAL A 17 -8.24 25.88 -3.73
CA VAL A 17 -9.30 25.03 -4.28
C VAL A 17 -9.03 24.68 -5.73
N LEU A 18 -8.97 23.38 -6.02
CA LEU A 18 -8.80 22.86 -7.38
C LEU A 18 -10.07 22.18 -7.90
N PRO A 19 -10.29 22.19 -9.22
CA PRO A 19 -11.36 21.43 -9.86
C PRO A 19 -11.14 19.93 -9.62
N GLY A 20 -12.20 19.21 -9.25
CA GLY A 20 -12.17 17.77 -8.98
C GLY A 20 -12.56 16.90 -10.17
N ASN A 21 -13.09 17.50 -11.25
CA ASN A 21 -13.53 16.82 -12.45
C ASN A 21 -12.39 16.43 -13.40
N ILE A 22 -11.22 17.07 -13.27
CA ILE A 22 -10.11 16.94 -14.21
C ILE A 22 -8.84 16.58 -13.42
N SER A 23 -8.00 15.71 -13.99
CA SER A 23 -6.65 15.48 -13.45
C SER A 23 -5.87 16.78 -13.51
N PRO A 24 -5.14 17.14 -12.45
CA PRO A 24 -4.43 18.41 -12.39
C PRO A 24 -3.35 18.45 -13.48
N SER A 25 -3.27 19.55 -14.25
CA SER A 25 -2.16 19.73 -15.20
C SER A 25 -0.86 19.97 -14.45
N GLN A 26 0.28 19.58 -15.05
CA GLN A 26 1.59 19.84 -14.45
C GLN A 26 1.81 21.34 -14.20
N GLU A 27 1.33 22.20 -15.09
CA GLU A 27 1.39 23.66 -14.94
C GLU A 27 0.57 24.15 -13.74
N SER A 28 -0.64 23.62 -13.53
CA SER A 28 -1.48 23.96 -12.38
C SER A 28 -0.82 23.54 -11.07
N LEU A 29 -0.17 22.37 -11.05
CA LEU A 29 0.57 21.86 -9.90
C LEU A 29 1.84 22.69 -9.63
N LYS A 30 2.60 23.02 -10.68
CA LYS A 30 3.78 23.90 -10.58
C LYS A 30 3.35 25.27 -10.03
N ALA A 31 2.31 25.88 -10.58
CA ALA A 31 1.80 27.17 -10.09
C ALA A 31 1.36 27.13 -8.62
N LEU A 32 0.74 26.04 -8.18
CA LEU A 32 0.36 25.83 -6.79
C LEU A 32 1.59 25.67 -5.87
N ILE A 33 2.57 24.88 -6.28
CA ILE A 33 3.80 24.60 -5.52
C ILE A 33 4.73 25.83 -5.47
N TYR A 34 4.78 26.63 -6.53
CA TYR A 34 5.59 27.85 -6.60
C TYR A 34 4.92 29.08 -5.98
N ARG A 35 3.65 28.98 -5.55
CA ARG A 35 3.01 30.00 -4.73
C ARG A 35 3.60 30.01 -3.32
N THR A 36 3.26 31.03 -2.55
CA THR A 36 3.72 31.26 -1.17
C THR A 36 3.18 30.26 -0.14
N GLY A 37 2.28 29.35 -0.53
CA GLY A 37 1.65 28.40 0.38
C GLY A 37 2.58 27.28 0.82
N ILE A 38 2.47 26.86 2.09
CA ILE A 38 3.21 25.77 2.71
C ILE A 38 2.24 24.60 2.92
N TYR A 39 2.31 23.60 2.04
CA TYR A 39 1.43 22.42 2.11
C TYR A 39 2.05 21.24 2.87
N LEU A 40 3.35 21.30 3.18
CA LEU A 40 4.08 20.30 3.95
C LEU A 40 4.85 21.01 5.07
N ALA A 41 4.44 20.78 6.30
CA ALA A 41 5.01 21.43 7.48
C ALA A 41 5.30 20.40 8.59
N PRO A 42 6.32 20.63 9.45
CA PRO A 42 6.53 19.81 10.63
C PRO A 42 5.34 19.89 11.59
N ILE A 43 4.82 18.73 12.02
CA ILE A 43 3.62 18.63 12.88
C ILE A 43 3.76 19.47 14.16
N HIS A 44 4.93 19.48 14.80
CA HIS A 44 5.14 20.23 16.04
C HIS A 44 5.03 21.75 15.85
N ALA A 45 5.33 22.26 14.65
CA ALA A 45 5.23 23.67 14.32
C ALA A 45 3.82 24.04 13.82
N SER A 46 3.12 23.10 13.18
CA SER A 46 1.79 23.33 12.59
C SER A 46 0.62 22.86 13.46
N LEU A 47 0.86 22.41 14.70
CA LEU A 47 -0.17 21.85 15.57
C LEU A 47 -1.39 22.78 15.76
N PRO A 48 -1.22 24.09 16.06
CA PRO A 48 -2.37 24.99 16.23
C PRO A 48 -3.19 25.15 14.94
N VAL A 49 -2.49 25.28 13.80
CA VAL A 49 -3.11 25.44 12.47
C VAL A 49 -3.85 24.17 12.07
N ALA A 50 -3.24 22.99 12.28
CA ALA A 50 -3.88 21.71 12.04
C ALA A 50 -5.15 21.54 12.88
N HIS A 51 -5.11 21.88 14.17
CA HIS A 51 -6.30 21.88 15.03
C HIS A 51 -7.39 22.82 14.51
N SER A 52 -7.03 24.03 14.09
CA SER A 52 -7.96 24.99 13.48
C SER A 52 -8.61 24.43 12.22
N ILE A 53 -7.83 23.86 11.29
CA ILE A 53 -8.31 23.21 10.07
C ILE A 53 -9.31 22.10 10.41
N PHE A 54 -8.93 21.13 11.24
CA PHE A 54 -9.79 19.99 11.56
C PHE A 54 -11.07 20.42 12.29
N SER A 55 -10.98 21.41 13.18
CA SER A 55 -12.15 21.93 13.91
C SER A 55 -13.10 22.73 13.00
N SER A 56 -12.59 23.27 11.89
CA SER A 56 -13.39 24.01 10.89
C SER A 56 -14.12 23.11 9.88
N LEU A 57 -13.80 21.82 9.83
CA LEU A 57 -14.41 20.89 8.88
C LEU A 57 -15.90 20.73 9.18
N LEU A 58 -16.73 21.04 8.19
CA LEU A 58 -18.17 20.90 8.28
C LEU A 58 -18.65 19.72 7.42
N PRO A 59 -19.70 19.01 7.88
CA PRO A 59 -20.38 18.02 7.05
C PRO A 59 -20.88 18.63 5.74
N TYR A 60 -20.97 17.79 4.71
CA TYR A 60 -21.48 18.18 3.41
C TYR A 60 -22.94 18.64 3.52
N LYS A 61 -23.22 19.91 3.17
CA LYS A 61 -24.49 20.58 3.45
C LYS A 61 -25.62 20.31 2.46
N LEU A 62 -25.34 19.72 1.30
CA LEU A 62 -26.35 19.51 0.27
C LEU A 62 -27.15 18.22 0.52
N ASN A 63 -28.46 18.31 0.35
CA ASN A 63 -29.43 17.23 0.57
C ASN A 63 -29.41 16.18 -0.56
N PHE A 64 -28.25 15.57 -0.78
CA PHE A 64 -28.09 14.41 -1.66
C PHE A 64 -27.91 13.14 -0.83
N THR A 65 -28.42 12.02 -1.36
CA THR A 65 -28.14 10.70 -0.80
C THR A 65 -26.63 10.46 -0.77
N GLU A 66 -26.11 9.85 0.29
CA GLU A 66 -24.66 9.76 0.51
C GLU A 66 -23.91 9.07 -0.64
N VAL A 67 -24.57 8.10 -1.26
CA VAL A 67 -24.06 7.31 -2.38
C VAL A 67 -23.95 8.14 -3.66
N SER A 68 -24.79 9.16 -3.83
CA SER A 68 -24.79 10.03 -5.02
C SER A 68 -23.91 11.27 -4.88
N ARG A 69 -23.38 11.55 -3.69
CA ARG A 69 -22.49 12.70 -3.46
C ARG A 69 -21.24 12.58 -4.32
N ASN A 70 -20.87 13.68 -4.97
CA ASN A 70 -19.67 13.76 -5.80
C ASN A 70 -18.41 13.68 -4.92
N ARG A 71 -17.62 12.61 -5.10
CA ARG A 71 -16.35 12.39 -4.40
C ARG A 71 -15.25 12.12 -5.42
N CYS A 72 -14.18 12.91 -5.38
CA CYS A 72 -13.04 12.82 -6.29
C CYS A 72 -11.80 12.27 -5.59
N LEU A 73 -11.92 11.07 -5.01
CA LEU A 73 -10.86 10.44 -4.22
C LEU A 73 -9.59 10.24 -5.04
N GLY A 74 -9.71 9.68 -6.24
CA GLY A 74 -8.54 9.41 -7.09
C GLY A 74 -7.77 10.69 -7.44
N SER A 75 -8.49 11.73 -7.84
CA SER A 75 -7.91 13.03 -8.18
C SER A 75 -7.28 13.72 -6.95
N ALA A 76 -7.81 13.50 -5.75
CA ALA A 76 -7.21 13.98 -4.52
C ALA A 76 -5.86 13.30 -4.22
N VAL A 77 -5.77 11.98 -4.44
CA VAL A 77 -4.52 11.21 -4.30
C VAL A 77 -3.48 11.69 -5.32
N GLU A 78 -3.87 11.94 -6.58
CA GLU A 78 -2.95 12.49 -7.60
C GLU A 78 -2.31 13.81 -7.16
N VAL A 79 -3.10 14.71 -6.58
CA VAL A 79 -2.61 16.00 -6.08
C VAL A 79 -1.71 15.82 -4.87
N ALA A 80 -2.09 14.98 -3.91
CA ALA A 80 -1.26 14.70 -2.75
C ALA A 80 0.11 14.15 -3.17
N LEU A 81 0.15 13.24 -4.15
CA LEU A 81 1.41 12.72 -4.72
C LEU A 81 2.25 13.81 -5.38
N ALA A 82 1.62 14.76 -6.09
CA ALA A 82 2.33 15.87 -6.71
C ALA A 82 2.93 16.84 -5.67
N ILE A 83 2.20 17.13 -4.58
CA ILE A 83 2.68 17.99 -3.49
C ILE A 83 3.89 17.35 -2.80
N ILE A 84 3.82 16.04 -2.50
CA ILE A 84 4.92 15.30 -1.85
C ILE A 84 6.19 15.33 -2.68
N GLN A 85 6.07 15.24 -4.02
CA GLN A 85 7.23 15.35 -4.91
C GLN A 85 7.85 16.75 -4.93
N GLY A 86 7.03 17.78 -4.74
CA GLY A 86 7.44 19.16 -4.95
C GLY A 86 7.88 19.45 -6.39
N PRO A 87 8.55 20.59 -6.63
CA PRO A 87 8.97 21.02 -7.97
C PRO A 87 10.20 20.26 -8.50
N SER A 88 10.78 19.35 -7.71
CA SER A 88 12.09 18.72 -7.97
C SER A 88 12.05 17.55 -8.97
N ALA A 89 10.93 17.27 -9.63
CA ALA A 89 10.83 16.19 -10.62
C ALA A 89 11.74 16.41 -11.86
N GLU A 90 12.31 17.61 -12.04
CA GLU A 90 13.19 17.97 -13.17
C GLU A 90 14.68 18.15 -12.80
N MET A 91 15.08 18.07 -11.52
CA MET A 91 16.48 18.29 -11.13
C MET A 91 17.31 16.99 -11.14
N SER A 92 18.17 16.88 -12.16
CA SER A 92 19.42 16.11 -12.29
C SER A 92 19.65 14.93 -11.33
N ARG A 93 19.79 13.73 -11.91
CA ARG A 93 20.37 12.50 -11.31
C ARG A 93 21.86 12.63 -10.92
N GLY A 94 22.29 13.77 -10.40
CA GLY A 94 23.66 14.04 -9.98
C GLY A 94 23.65 14.70 -8.62
N VAL A 95 24.26 14.04 -7.64
CA VAL A 95 24.50 14.48 -6.25
C VAL A 95 23.31 14.33 -5.28
N VAL A 96 23.21 13.11 -4.73
CA VAL A 96 22.74 12.71 -3.38
C VAL A 96 21.77 13.66 -2.65
N LYS A 97 20.59 13.86 -3.21
CA LYS A 97 19.35 13.95 -2.43
C LYS A 97 18.42 12.90 -3.02
N ARG A 98 18.32 11.73 -2.39
CA ARG A 98 17.30 10.74 -2.76
C ARG A 98 15.94 11.43 -2.58
N SER A 99 15.31 11.87 -3.67
CA SER A 99 14.02 12.59 -3.69
C SER A 99 12.82 11.71 -3.28
N GLY A 100 13.03 10.71 -2.42
CA GLY A 100 12.03 9.74 -2.02
C GLY A 100 12.24 9.37 -0.57
N GLY A 101 11.84 10.26 0.35
CA GLY A 101 11.57 9.86 1.73
C GLY A 101 10.39 8.88 1.77
N ASN A 102 10.31 8.05 2.81
CA ASN A 102 9.17 7.17 3.06
C ASN A 102 7.93 8.03 3.34
N SER A 103 7.24 8.41 2.27
CA SER A 103 6.08 9.28 2.34
C SER A 103 4.82 8.43 2.42
N ARG A 104 3.81 8.95 3.10
CA ARG A 104 2.55 8.23 3.30
C ARG A 104 1.37 9.15 3.07
N ILE A 105 0.43 8.66 2.28
CA ILE A 105 -0.87 9.28 2.09
C ILE A 105 -1.89 8.42 2.82
N ILE A 106 -2.64 9.01 3.74
CA ILE A 106 -3.73 8.35 4.44
C ILE A 106 -5.05 8.93 3.92
N VAL A 107 -5.83 8.10 3.24
CA VAL A 107 -7.11 8.47 2.65
C VAL A 107 -8.22 8.04 3.60
N CYS A 108 -8.92 9.00 4.19
CA CYS A 108 -10.12 8.75 4.98
C CYS A 108 -11.35 8.86 4.07
N ALA A 109 -12.05 7.75 3.82
CA ALA A 109 -13.13 7.69 2.84
C ALA A 109 -14.48 7.25 3.45
N GLY A 110 -15.51 8.06 3.23
CA GLY A 110 -16.88 7.77 3.67
C GLY A 110 -17.82 7.20 2.59
N GLY A 111 -17.27 6.75 1.45
CA GLY A 111 -18.05 6.21 0.33
C GLY A 111 -17.35 6.40 -1.02
N PRO A 112 -18.01 6.08 -2.15
CA PRO A 112 -17.31 5.69 -3.37
C PRO A 112 -16.75 6.87 -4.18
N ASN A 113 -15.77 6.58 -5.05
CA ASN A 113 -15.22 7.54 -6.02
C ASN A 113 -16.19 7.77 -7.19
N THR A 114 -17.07 8.76 -7.06
CA THR A 114 -18.19 9.05 -7.98
C THR A 114 -17.96 10.24 -8.90
N TYR A 115 -16.88 10.99 -8.71
CA TYR A 115 -16.61 12.22 -9.48
C TYR A 115 -15.15 12.34 -9.90
N GLY A 116 -14.92 12.84 -11.10
CA GLY A 116 -13.59 13.10 -11.63
C GLY A 116 -13.01 11.98 -12.49
N PRO A 117 -11.69 12.04 -12.76
CA PRO A 117 -11.03 11.12 -13.66
C PRO A 117 -11.30 9.67 -13.26
N ARG A 118 -11.86 8.91 -14.22
CA ARG A 118 -12.11 7.47 -14.08
C ARG A 118 -12.96 7.12 -12.84
N SER A 119 -13.87 8.00 -12.45
CA SER A 119 -14.89 7.72 -11.44
C SER A 119 -15.91 6.69 -11.93
N VAL A 120 -16.47 5.92 -11.02
CA VAL A 120 -17.49 4.91 -11.34
C VAL A 120 -18.87 5.45 -10.96
N PRO A 121 -19.90 5.38 -11.84
CA PRO A 121 -21.25 5.83 -11.52
C PRO A 121 -21.81 5.12 -10.30
N HIS A 122 -22.55 5.81 -9.44
CA HIS A 122 -23.07 5.23 -8.20
C HIS A 122 -24.13 4.11 -8.43
N SER A 123 -24.80 4.11 -9.59
CA SER A 123 -25.78 3.09 -9.97
C SER A 123 -25.17 2.00 -10.85
N PHE A 124 -25.37 0.73 -10.46
CA PHE A 124 -24.95 -0.44 -11.24
C PHE A 124 -25.76 -0.62 -12.54
N SER A 125 -26.96 -0.06 -12.61
CA SER A 125 -27.83 -0.11 -13.79
C SER A 125 -27.39 0.85 -14.90
N HIS A 126 -26.30 1.58 -14.72
CA HIS A 126 -25.78 2.49 -15.73
C HIS A 126 -25.30 1.69 -16.96
N PRO A 127 -25.70 2.06 -18.20
CA PRO A 127 -25.42 1.26 -19.40
C PRO A 127 -23.93 1.04 -19.64
N ASN A 128 -23.09 2.02 -19.27
CA ASN A 128 -21.63 1.94 -19.43
C ASN A 128 -20.90 1.42 -18.18
N TYR A 129 -21.60 0.94 -17.15
CA TYR A 129 -20.99 0.56 -15.87
C TYR A 129 -19.81 -0.42 -16.03
N PRO A 130 -19.93 -1.56 -16.76
CA PRO A 130 -18.85 -2.54 -16.85
C PRO A 130 -17.57 -1.97 -17.48
N HIS A 131 -17.73 -1.13 -18.51
CA HIS A 131 -16.60 -0.47 -19.17
C HIS A 131 -15.95 0.57 -18.24
N MET A 132 -16.75 1.40 -17.58
CA MET A 132 -16.25 2.44 -16.67
C MET A 132 -15.50 1.81 -15.49
N ASP A 133 -16.05 0.75 -14.91
CA ASP A 133 -15.44 -0.01 -13.81
C ASP A 133 -14.06 -0.58 -14.20
N LYS A 134 -13.96 -1.25 -15.36
CA LYS A 134 -12.69 -1.77 -15.87
C LYS A 134 -11.65 -0.68 -16.10
N THR A 135 -12.06 0.48 -16.62
CA THR A 135 -11.13 1.61 -16.80
C THR A 135 -10.71 2.27 -15.49
N ALA A 136 -11.59 2.26 -14.49
CA ALA A 136 -11.31 2.76 -13.15
C ALA A 136 -10.29 1.87 -12.42
N LEU A 137 -10.48 0.55 -12.48
CA LEU A 137 -9.54 -0.44 -11.92
C LEU A 137 -8.12 -0.23 -12.45
N LYS A 138 -7.96 -0.20 -13.79
CA LYS A 138 -6.65 -0.01 -14.43
C LYS A 138 -6.01 1.34 -14.06
N TRP A 139 -6.83 2.38 -13.93
CA TRP A 139 -6.33 3.71 -13.59
C TRP A 139 -5.89 3.80 -12.12
N MET A 140 -6.68 3.25 -11.20
CA MET A 140 -6.34 3.16 -9.77
C MET A 140 -5.06 2.36 -9.54
N GLU A 141 -4.91 1.24 -10.25
CA GLU A 141 -3.69 0.43 -10.21
C GLU A 141 -2.47 1.20 -10.75
N ASN A 142 -2.61 1.90 -11.90
CA ASN A 142 -1.54 2.73 -12.44
C ASN A 142 -1.13 3.84 -11.46
N LEU A 143 -2.11 4.47 -10.79
CA LEU A 143 -1.85 5.51 -9.79
C LEU A 143 -1.12 4.94 -8.57
N GLY A 144 -1.48 3.74 -8.12
CA GLY A 144 -0.76 3.04 -7.05
C GLY A 144 0.67 2.69 -7.44
N ARG A 145 0.89 2.20 -8.68
CA ARG A 145 2.26 1.95 -9.21
C ARG A 145 3.08 3.23 -9.29
N GLU A 146 2.46 4.36 -9.67
CA GLU A 146 3.14 5.65 -9.69
C GLU A 146 3.48 6.13 -8.27
N ALA A 147 2.59 5.95 -7.30
CA ALA A 147 2.88 6.23 -5.89
C ALA A 147 4.08 5.39 -5.39
N HIS A 148 4.10 4.11 -5.72
CA HIS A 148 5.19 3.21 -5.34
C HIS A 148 6.55 3.64 -5.92
N ARG A 149 6.62 3.99 -7.21
CA ARG A 149 7.84 4.52 -7.85
C ARG A 149 8.37 5.79 -7.16
N ARG A 150 7.49 6.53 -6.51
CA ARG A 150 7.79 7.76 -5.77
C ARG A 150 8.04 7.51 -4.28
N ASN A 151 8.24 6.26 -3.87
CA ASN A 151 8.39 5.85 -2.47
C ASN A 151 7.25 6.36 -1.57
N THR A 152 6.04 6.41 -2.12
CA THR A 152 4.84 6.85 -1.40
C THR A 152 3.86 5.70 -1.26
N VAL A 153 3.48 5.41 -0.02
CA VAL A 153 2.47 4.39 0.32
C VAL A 153 1.12 5.07 0.47
N VAL A 154 0.05 4.46 -0.07
CA VAL A 154 -1.31 5.01 0.04
C VAL A 154 -2.20 4.05 0.82
N ASP A 155 -2.55 4.47 2.04
CA ASP A 155 -3.43 3.73 2.93
C ASP A 155 -4.86 4.27 2.85
N PHE A 156 -5.86 3.39 2.86
CA PHE A 156 -7.28 3.73 2.90
C PHE A 156 -7.88 3.31 4.23
N LEU A 157 -8.43 4.27 4.96
CA LEU A 157 -9.30 4.02 6.10
C LEU A 157 -10.71 4.44 5.71
N CYS A 158 -11.52 3.44 5.42
CA CYS A 158 -12.90 3.61 4.99
C CYS A 158 -13.82 3.46 6.18
N ALA A 159 -14.78 4.35 6.36
CA ALA A 159 -15.74 4.26 7.45
C ALA A 159 -17.15 4.72 7.04
N GLY A 160 -18.15 4.15 7.70
CA GLY A 160 -19.55 4.52 7.51
C GLY A 160 -20.36 3.49 6.72
N THR A 161 -21.66 3.71 6.66
CA THR A 161 -22.64 2.80 6.05
C THR A 161 -22.73 2.90 4.52
N CYS A 162 -22.03 3.86 3.92
CA CYS A 162 -22.05 4.09 2.47
C CYS A 162 -20.99 3.19 1.78
N PRO A 163 -21.36 2.39 0.76
CA PRO A 163 -20.44 1.44 0.13
C PRO A 163 -19.30 2.16 -0.60
N VAL A 164 -18.08 2.01 -0.10
CA VAL A 164 -16.88 2.68 -0.64
C VAL A 164 -16.41 2.08 -1.99
N ARG A 165 -16.90 0.89 -2.34
CA ARG A 165 -16.49 0.11 -3.51
C ARG A 165 -15.03 -0.27 -3.45
N VAL A 166 -14.72 -1.12 -2.47
CA VAL A 166 -13.40 -1.71 -2.25
C VAL A 166 -12.75 -2.22 -3.54
N PRO A 167 -13.44 -2.95 -4.44
CA PRO A 167 -12.79 -3.45 -5.66
C PRO A 167 -12.13 -2.35 -6.51
N VAL A 168 -12.68 -1.14 -6.51
CA VAL A 168 -12.13 -0.01 -7.27
C VAL A 168 -10.90 0.60 -6.59
N LEU A 169 -10.90 0.71 -5.26
CA LEU A 169 -9.82 1.36 -4.50
C LEU A 169 -8.68 0.40 -4.14
N GLN A 170 -8.97 -0.89 -3.98
CA GLN A 170 -8.02 -1.91 -3.58
C GLN A 170 -6.80 -1.99 -4.51
N PRO A 171 -6.92 -1.90 -5.86
CA PRO A 171 -5.76 -1.89 -6.74
C PRO A 171 -4.78 -0.76 -6.47
N LEU A 172 -5.26 0.41 -6.03
CA LEU A 172 -4.40 1.54 -5.68
C LEU A 172 -3.61 1.26 -4.41
N ALA A 173 -4.30 0.87 -3.34
CA ALA A 173 -3.70 0.55 -2.05
C ALA A 173 -2.64 -0.56 -2.25
N LYS A 174 -3.04 -1.64 -2.92
CA LYS A 174 -2.21 -2.80 -3.22
C LYS A 174 -0.95 -2.44 -4.02
N ALA A 175 -1.11 -1.77 -5.16
CA ALA A 175 0.01 -1.42 -6.02
C ALA A 175 0.99 -0.40 -5.37
N SER A 176 0.52 0.37 -4.38
CA SER A 176 1.38 1.27 -3.59
C SER A 176 2.09 0.59 -2.40
N GLY A 177 1.69 -0.64 -2.04
CA GLY A 177 2.11 -1.31 -0.81
C GLY A 177 1.36 -0.84 0.46
N GLY A 178 0.26 -0.13 0.29
CA GLY A 178 -0.59 0.36 1.37
C GLY A 178 -1.67 -0.63 1.82
N LEU A 179 -2.43 -0.22 2.83
CA LEU A 179 -3.52 -0.99 3.44
C LEU A 179 -4.89 -0.42 3.08
N LEU A 180 -5.92 -1.25 3.12
CA LEU A 180 -7.32 -0.83 3.03
C LEU A 180 -8.09 -1.46 4.19
N ILE A 181 -8.60 -0.62 5.10
CA ILE A 181 -9.39 -1.04 6.25
C ILE A 181 -10.81 -0.50 6.12
N LEU A 182 -11.78 -1.33 6.48
CA LEU A 182 -13.19 -0.94 6.58
C LEU A 182 -13.60 -0.84 8.05
N HIS A 183 -14.33 0.21 8.38
CA HIS A 183 -14.94 0.47 9.67
C HIS A 183 -16.44 0.76 9.49
N ASP A 184 -17.23 0.42 10.50
CA ASP A 184 -18.67 0.69 10.47
C ASP A 184 -18.96 2.19 10.63
N ASP A 185 -18.15 2.91 11.42
CA ASP A 185 -18.26 4.34 11.67
C ASP A 185 -16.90 5.02 11.87
N PHE A 186 -16.92 6.36 12.00
CA PHE A 186 -15.74 7.17 12.33
C PHE A 186 -15.52 7.25 13.86
N GLY A 187 -15.86 6.20 14.60
CA GLY A 187 -15.76 6.14 16.05
C GLY A 187 -14.36 5.82 16.58
N GLU A 188 -14.29 5.32 17.82
CA GLU A 188 -13.04 5.05 18.52
C GLU A 188 -12.13 4.06 17.78
N ALA A 189 -12.69 2.98 17.25
CA ALA A 189 -11.94 1.97 16.50
C ALA A 189 -11.25 2.56 15.27
N PHE A 190 -11.92 3.47 14.56
CA PHE A 190 -11.34 4.21 13.45
C PHE A 190 -10.18 5.09 13.92
N GLY A 191 -10.36 5.83 15.03
CA GLY A 191 -9.31 6.68 15.61
C GLY A 191 -8.05 5.91 15.98
N VAL A 192 -8.20 4.76 16.66
CA VAL A 192 -7.09 3.87 17.03
C VAL A 192 -6.36 3.36 15.79
N ASN A 193 -7.09 2.93 14.76
CA ASN A 193 -6.48 2.43 13.53
C ASN A 193 -5.85 3.55 12.69
N LEU A 194 -6.37 4.78 12.74
CA LEU A 194 -5.75 5.95 12.13
C LEU A 194 -4.42 6.30 12.81
N GLN A 195 -4.39 6.23 14.15
CA GLN A 195 -3.15 6.41 14.91
C GLN A 195 -2.13 5.33 14.59
N ARG A 196 -2.57 4.06 14.48
CA ARG A 196 -1.70 2.95 14.05
C ARG A 196 -1.21 3.16 12.62
N ALA A 197 -2.08 3.54 11.68
CA ALA A 197 -1.70 3.77 10.29
C ALA A 197 -0.70 4.93 10.14
N SER A 198 -0.82 5.99 10.95
CA SER A 198 0.09 7.14 10.93
C SER A 198 1.44 6.85 11.61
N THR A 199 1.47 6.00 12.64
CA THR A 199 2.70 5.62 13.36
C THR A 199 3.35 4.34 12.82
N ARG A 200 2.68 3.63 11.90
CA ARG A 200 3.16 2.41 11.27
C ARG A 200 4.53 2.65 10.62
N ALA A 201 5.57 2.13 11.26
CA ALA A 201 6.92 2.10 10.73
C ALA A 201 7.00 1.03 9.64
N ALA A 202 6.80 1.45 8.39
CA ALA A 202 7.00 0.57 7.25
C ALA A 202 8.36 0.83 6.61
N GLY A 203 9.14 -0.24 6.42
CA GLY A 203 10.29 -0.23 5.54
C GLY A 203 9.87 -0.15 4.08
N SER A 204 10.78 0.32 3.23
CA SER A 204 10.60 0.42 1.78
C SER A 204 11.70 -0.37 1.05
N HIS A 205 11.51 -0.60 -0.25
CA HIS A 205 12.45 -1.34 -1.10
C HIS A 205 12.81 -2.71 -0.54
N GLY A 206 11.79 -3.41 -0.03
CA GLY A 206 11.98 -4.70 0.58
C GLY A 206 12.25 -5.78 -0.47
N LEU A 207 13.25 -6.61 -0.20
CA LEU A 207 13.56 -7.81 -0.96
C LEU A 207 13.71 -8.98 0.02
N LEU A 208 12.88 -10.00 -0.14
CA LEU A 208 13.01 -11.27 0.54
C LEU A 208 13.61 -12.28 -0.43
N GLU A 209 14.79 -12.80 -0.11
CA GLU A 209 15.46 -13.88 -0.83
C GLU A 209 15.42 -15.14 0.02
N ILE A 210 14.90 -16.22 -0.56
CA ILE A 210 14.78 -17.53 0.08
C ILE A 210 15.74 -18.47 -0.64
N ARG A 211 16.77 -18.93 0.07
CA ARG A 211 17.70 -19.97 -0.38
C ARG A 211 17.40 -21.25 0.37
N TYR A 212 17.48 -22.38 -0.33
CA TYR A 212 17.20 -23.68 0.25
C TYR A 212 18.21 -24.71 -0.22
N SER A 213 18.28 -25.82 0.52
CA SER A 213 19.17 -26.94 0.17
C SER A 213 18.71 -27.63 -1.11
N ASP A 214 19.66 -28.23 -1.81
CA ASP A 214 19.39 -29.03 -3.02
C ASP A 214 18.28 -30.07 -2.76
N LYS A 215 17.44 -30.32 -3.76
CA LYS A 215 16.30 -31.28 -3.81
C LYS A 215 14.98 -30.80 -3.19
N ILE A 216 14.97 -29.65 -2.52
CA ILE A 216 13.73 -28.95 -2.17
C ILE A 216 13.40 -27.97 -3.29
N PHE A 217 12.12 -27.74 -3.54
CA PHE A 217 11.65 -26.75 -4.49
C PHE A 217 10.53 -25.94 -3.86
N VAL A 218 10.69 -24.61 -3.83
CA VAL A 218 9.61 -23.71 -3.42
C VAL A 218 8.66 -23.57 -4.60
N THR A 219 7.43 -24.05 -4.44
CA THR A 219 6.40 -23.98 -5.49
C THR A 219 5.69 -22.64 -5.51
N GLN A 220 5.46 -22.07 -4.33
CA GLN A 220 4.71 -20.83 -4.19
C GLN A 220 5.14 -20.07 -2.95
N VAL A 221 5.22 -18.74 -3.08
CA VAL A 221 5.32 -17.83 -1.93
C VAL A 221 4.06 -16.98 -1.89
N ILE A 222 3.32 -17.11 -0.81
CA ILE A 222 2.08 -16.41 -0.54
C ILE A 222 2.42 -15.24 0.39
N ASP A 223 2.42 -14.02 -0.15
CA ASP A 223 2.35 -12.81 0.66
C ASP A 223 0.86 -12.55 1.00
N PRO A 224 0.54 -12.13 2.24
CA PRO A 224 -0.81 -11.66 2.61
C PRO A 224 -1.37 -10.59 1.66
N ARG A 225 -0.52 -9.92 0.87
CA ARG A 225 -0.92 -8.85 -0.06
C ARG A 225 -1.07 -9.29 -1.53
N GLU A 226 -0.35 -10.32 -2.01
CA GLU A 226 -0.52 -10.99 -3.32
C GLU A 226 0.43 -12.20 -3.46
N GLU A 227 0.40 -12.95 -4.57
CA GLU A 227 1.60 -13.68 -4.99
C GLU A 227 2.71 -12.68 -5.24
N ALA A 228 3.85 -12.87 -4.60
CA ALA A 228 5.05 -12.22 -5.04
C ALA A 228 5.25 -12.58 -6.51
N HIS A 229 5.14 -11.61 -7.42
CA HIS A 229 5.55 -11.85 -8.80
C HIS A 229 7.00 -12.32 -8.75
N ALA A 230 7.20 -13.59 -9.12
CA ALA A 230 8.51 -14.18 -9.33
C ALA A 230 9.20 -13.60 -10.59
N ASP A 231 8.94 -12.32 -10.90
CA ASP A 231 9.62 -11.56 -11.94
C ASP A 231 10.94 -11.03 -11.38
N SER A 232 11.76 -11.96 -10.93
CA SER A 232 13.22 -11.85 -10.92
C SER A 232 13.80 -13.24 -10.69
N HIS A 233 13.55 -14.16 -11.62
CA HIS A 233 14.60 -15.12 -11.94
C HIS A 233 15.81 -14.35 -12.52
N GLU A 234 16.50 -13.57 -11.69
CA GLU A 234 17.94 -13.52 -11.83
C GLU A 234 18.41 -14.89 -11.38
N THR A 235 18.38 -15.83 -12.33
CA THR A 235 19.08 -17.09 -12.22
C THR A 235 20.56 -16.76 -12.13
N PHE A 236 21.02 -16.45 -10.92
CA PHE A 236 22.42 -16.67 -10.57
C PHE A 236 22.70 -18.11 -10.95
N LYS A 237 23.66 -18.29 -11.86
CA LYS A 237 23.84 -19.50 -12.68
C LYS A 237 24.01 -20.82 -11.90
N ASN A 238 24.02 -20.80 -10.56
CA ASN A 238 24.25 -21.97 -9.71
C ASN A 238 23.41 -22.03 -8.41
N ASP A 239 22.57 -21.05 -8.06
CA ASP A 239 21.84 -21.07 -6.76
C ASP A 239 20.32 -21.19 -6.93
N SER A 240 19.73 -22.14 -6.21
CA SER A 240 18.28 -22.29 -6.13
C SER A 240 17.70 -21.28 -5.12
N SER A 241 17.44 -20.07 -5.61
CA SER A 241 16.88 -18.96 -4.82
C SER A 241 15.54 -18.48 -5.39
N VAL A 242 14.61 -18.14 -4.50
CA VAL A 242 13.35 -17.45 -4.84
C VAL A 242 13.39 -16.06 -4.22
N SER A 243 13.16 -15.04 -5.04
CA SER A 243 13.09 -13.64 -4.63
C SER A 243 11.66 -13.12 -4.64
N VAL A 244 11.34 -12.31 -3.63
CA VAL A 244 10.04 -11.68 -3.43
C VAL A 244 10.25 -10.20 -3.17
N GLN A 245 9.71 -9.36 -4.04
CA GLN A 245 9.72 -7.91 -3.82
C GLN A 245 8.60 -7.54 -2.85
N MET A 246 8.96 -6.85 -1.76
CA MET A 246 8.04 -6.34 -0.77
C MET A 246 7.88 -4.83 -0.96
N LEU A 247 6.69 -4.41 -1.40
CA LEU A 247 6.38 -2.99 -1.65
C LEU A 247 6.40 -2.16 -0.35
N SER A 248 6.10 -2.79 0.78
CA SER A 248 6.11 -2.21 2.12
C SER A 248 6.47 -3.32 3.11
N VAL A 249 7.45 -3.07 3.99
CA VAL A 249 7.94 -4.06 4.97
C VAL A 249 7.43 -3.70 6.35
N GLU A 250 6.73 -4.63 7.00
CA GLU A 250 6.25 -4.45 8.38
C GLU A 250 6.85 -5.49 9.32
N GLU A 251 6.86 -5.15 10.62
CA GLU A 251 7.30 -6.08 11.67
C GLU A 251 6.41 -7.33 11.77
N THR A 252 5.10 -7.18 11.56
CA THR A 252 4.12 -8.28 11.67
C THR A 252 3.80 -8.92 10.31
N GLN A 253 4.52 -8.58 9.24
CA GLN A 253 4.31 -9.20 7.95
C GLN A 253 4.81 -10.65 7.97
N SER A 254 3.95 -11.57 7.54
CA SER A 254 4.23 -13.00 7.51
C SER A 254 4.09 -13.52 6.08
N PHE A 255 4.89 -14.51 5.71
CA PHE A 255 4.83 -15.16 4.39
C PHE A 255 4.52 -16.64 4.59
N ALA A 256 3.67 -17.20 3.74
CA ALA A 256 3.47 -18.64 3.67
C ALA A 256 4.23 -19.21 2.46
N LEU A 257 5.04 -20.24 2.69
CA LEU A 257 5.81 -20.91 1.65
C LEU A 257 5.24 -22.30 1.42
N SER A 258 4.92 -22.60 0.16
CA SER A 258 4.61 -23.96 -0.27
C SER A 258 5.87 -24.57 -0.90
N MET A 259 6.18 -25.79 -0.48
CA MET A 259 7.44 -26.46 -0.81
C MET A 259 7.18 -27.91 -1.18
N GLU A 260 7.94 -28.42 -2.13
CA GLU A 260 7.90 -29.80 -2.60
C GLU A 260 9.29 -30.42 -2.60
N THR A 261 9.34 -31.70 -2.26
CA THR A 261 10.55 -32.52 -2.35
C THR A 261 10.56 -33.23 -3.70
N ARG A 262 11.52 -32.91 -4.57
CA ARG A 262 11.59 -33.50 -5.92
C ARG A 262 12.29 -34.85 -5.98
N VAL A 263 13.23 -35.08 -5.06
CA VAL A 263 14.06 -36.28 -4.99
C VAL A 263 14.28 -36.62 -3.53
N ASP A 264 14.44 -37.91 -3.26
CA ASP A 264 14.73 -38.40 -1.92
C ASP A 264 15.98 -37.72 -1.30
N ILE A 265 15.79 -37.22 -0.08
CA ILE A 265 16.79 -36.43 0.64
C ILE A 265 17.59 -37.40 1.52
N LYS A 266 18.81 -37.70 1.11
CA LYS A 266 19.73 -38.60 1.83
C LYS A 266 20.41 -37.97 3.06
N SER A 267 20.30 -36.65 3.19
CA SER A 267 20.81 -35.91 4.35
C SER A 267 19.83 -36.03 5.50
N ASP A 268 20.34 -36.03 6.74
CA ASP A 268 19.55 -35.98 7.98
C ASP A 268 18.84 -34.63 8.16
N ARG A 269 19.32 -33.60 7.45
CA ARG A 269 18.87 -32.22 7.60
C ARG A 269 18.85 -31.47 6.29
N VAL A 270 17.94 -30.51 6.25
CA VAL A 270 17.82 -29.50 5.20
C VAL A 270 17.95 -28.12 5.82
N TYR A 271 18.52 -27.20 5.05
CA TYR A 271 18.79 -25.83 5.44
C TYR A 271 18.01 -24.87 4.57
N PHE A 272 17.46 -23.85 5.22
CA PHE A 272 16.80 -22.72 4.61
C PHE A 272 17.46 -21.45 5.10
N GLN A 273 17.67 -20.50 4.21
CA GLN A 273 18.16 -19.17 4.54
C GLN A 273 17.21 -18.14 3.95
N PHE A 274 16.67 -17.30 4.82
CA PHE A 274 15.82 -16.17 4.47
C PHE A 274 16.64 -14.90 4.67
N ALA A 275 17.00 -14.24 3.57
CA ALA A 275 17.69 -12.97 3.57
C ALA A 275 16.69 -11.86 3.23
N ILE A 276 16.52 -10.90 4.12
CA ILE A 276 15.61 -9.77 3.96
C ILE A 276 16.44 -8.51 3.89
N GLN A 277 16.31 -7.75 2.82
CA GLN A 277 16.93 -6.44 2.64
C GLN A 277 15.84 -5.38 2.52
N TYR A 278 15.94 -4.28 3.25
CA TYR A 278 14.98 -3.18 3.14
C TYR A 278 15.57 -1.88 3.69
N SER A 279 15.05 -0.73 3.26
CA SER A 279 15.38 0.56 3.86
C SER A 279 14.38 0.89 4.97
N ASN A 280 14.84 1.16 6.18
CA ASN A 280 13.97 1.51 7.30
C ASN A 280 13.48 2.98 7.21
N VAL A 281 12.67 3.40 8.20
CA VAL A 281 12.13 4.78 8.27
C VAL A 281 13.21 5.86 8.39
N TYR A 282 14.42 5.51 8.84
CA TYR A 282 15.58 6.39 8.93
C TYR A 282 16.46 6.35 7.67
N GLN A 283 15.98 5.71 6.59
CA GLN A 283 16.71 5.49 5.34
C GLN A 283 18.01 4.68 5.51
N ALA A 284 18.14 3.92 6.59
CA ALA A 284 19.22 2.97 6.76
C ALA A 284 18.86 1.66 6.06
N ASP A 285 19.81 1.12 5.31
CA ASP A 285 19.67 -0.17 4.66
C ASP A 285 19.89 -1.27 5.70
N ILE A 286 18.83 -2.05 5.95
CA ILE A 286 18.81 -3.14 6.91
C ILE A 286 18.89 -4.46 6.15
N SER A 287 19.78 -5.33 6.60
CA SER A 287 19.86 -6.72 6.16
C SER A 287 19.61 -7.65 7.34
N ARG A 288 18.64 -8.53 7.22
CA ARG A 288 18.32 -9.55 8.21
C ARG A 288 18.43 -10.92 7.56
N VAL A 289 19.24 -11.79 8.15
CA VAL A 289 19.40 -13.17 7.67
C VAL A 289 18.92 -14.12 8.76
N ILE A 290 17.99 -15.00 8.39
CA ILE A 290 17.46 -16.05 9.26
C ILE A 290 17.84 -17.38 8.61
N THR A 291 18.53 -18.25 9.36
CA THR A 291 18.85 -19.59 8.90
C THR A 291 18.12 -20.60 9.74
N VAL A 292 17.30 -21.42 9.08
CA VAL A 292 16.50 -22.47 9.69
C VAL A 292 17.03 -23.82 9.22
N ARG A 293 17.07 -24.77 10.14
CA ARG A 293 17.50 -26.14 9.90
C ARG A 293 16.36 -27.07 10.28
N MET A 294 15.87 -27.85 9.32
CA MET A 294 14.78 -28.80 9.54
C MET A 294 15.30 -30.24 9.42
N PRO A 295 14.90 -31.15 10.32
CA PRO A 295 15.24 -32.56 10.21
C PRO A 295 14.48 -33.20 9.05
N THR A 296 15.10 -34.16 8.38
CA THR A 296 14.42 -35.07 7.46
C THR A 296 13.93 -36.29 8.24
N VAL A 297 12.88 -36.93 7.74
CA VAL A 297 12.29 -38.13 8.34
C VAL A 297 12.23 -39.23 7.31
N ASP A 298 12.47 -40.46 7.74
CA ASP A 298 12.49 -41.68 6.91
C ASP A 298 11.28 -42.59 7.19
N SER A 299 10.38 -42.18 8.10
CA SER A 299 9.21 -42.95 8.50
C SER A 299 7.95 -42.09 8.65
N VAL A 300 6.80 -42.70 8.36
CA VAL A 300 5.47 -42.06 8.47
C VAL A 300 5.14 -41.63 9.90
N PRO A 301 5.44 -42.40 10.96
CA PRO A 301 5.17 -41.96 12.34
C PRO A 301 5.93 -40.69 12.71
N ALA A 302 7.23 -40.63 12.38
CA ALA A 302 8.05 -39.44 12.64
C ALA A 302 7.56 -38.22 11.85
N TYR A 303 7.05 -38.43 10.63
CA TYR A 303 6.40 -37.38 9.85
C TYR A 303 5.15 -36.85 10.55
N LEU A 304 4.24 -37.73 10.98
CA LEU A 304 2.99 -37.33 11.64
C LEU A 304 3.24 -36.61 12.97
N GLU A 305 4.23 -37.05 13.75
CA GLU A 305 4.63 -36.37 14.99
C GLU A 305 5.22 -34.97 14.74
N SER A 306 5.75 -34.71 13.54
CA SER A 306 6.31 -33.41 13.17
C SER A 306 5.28 -32.39 12.66
N VAL A 307 4.01 -32.80 12.47
CA VAL A 307 2.95 -31.92 11.98
C VAL A 307 2.49 -30.98 13.10
N HIS A 308 2.46 -29.69 12.80
CA HIS A 308 1.92 -28.66 13.69
C HIS A 308 0.54 -28.23 13.17
N ASP A 309 -0.53 -28.79 13.73
CA ASP A 309 -1.91 -28.56 13.28
C ASP A 309 -2.29 -27.07 13.24
N GLU A 310 -1.90 -26.30 14.27
CA GLU A 310 -2.20 -24.87 14.38
C GLU A 310 -1.55 -24.03 13.27
N VAL A 311 -0.36 -24.44 12.81
CA VAL A 311 0.38 -23.75 11.75
C VAL A 311 -0.10 -24.19 10.37
N THR A 312 -0.59 -25.42 10.23
CA THR A 312 -0.95 -26.01 8.92
C THR A 312 -2.28 -25.48 8.40
N ALA A 313 -3.20 -25.08 9.28
CA ALA A 313 -4.48 -24.50 8.90
C ALA A 313 -4.33 -23.18 8.12
N VAL A 314 -3.39 -22.31 8.54
CA VAL A 314 -3.22 -20.97 7.95
C VAL A 314 -2.78 -20.99 6.48
N PRO A 315 -1.75 -21.76 6.07
CA PRO A 315 -1.39 -21.94 4.67
C PRO A 315 -2.49 -22.60 3.84
N MET A 316 -3.22 -23.56 4.42
CA MET A 316 -4.31 -24.27 3.72
C MET A 316 -5.49 -23.34 3.43
N ASP A 317 -5.88 -22.50 4.38
CA ASP A 317 -6.91 -21.48 4.18
C ASP A 317 -6.47 -20.42 3.17
N ALA A 318 -5.20 -20.00 3.22
CA ALA A 318 -4.64 -19.07 2.25
C ALA A 318 -4.60 -19.64 0.82
N LEU A 319 -4.37 -20.95 0.68
CA LEU A 319 -4.48 -21.69 -0.59
C LEU A 319 -5.93 -21.85 -1.04
N ALA A 320 -6.86 -22.12 -0.12
CA ALA A 320 -8.28 -22.33 -0.42
C ALA A 320 -8.99 -21.05 -0.90
N LEU A 321 -8.70 -19.90 -0.29
CA LEU A 321 -9.21 -18.58 -0.71
C LEU A 321 -8.78 -18.17 -2.14
N ARG A 322 -7.84 -18.89 -2.74
CA ARG A 322 -7.27 -18.60 -4.06
C ARG A 322 -7.72 -19.58 -5.16
N ARG A 323 -8.39 -20.68 -4.84
CA ARG A 323 -8.98 -21.57 -5.87
C ARG A 323 -10.39 -21.04 -6.21
N PRO A 324 -10.67 -20.71 -7.49
CA PRO A 324 -11.98 -20.22 -7.91
C PRO A 324 -13.09 -21.27 -7.76
#